data_AF-A0A067ENI3-F1
#
_entry.id   AF-A0A067ENI3-F1
#
_cell.length_a   1.000
_cell.length_b   1.000
_cell.length_c   1.000
_cell.angle_alpha   90.00
_cell.angle_beta   90.00
_cell.angle_gamma   90.00
#
_symmetry.space_group_name_H-M   'P 1'
#
loop_
_entity.id
_entity.type
_entity.pdbx_description
1 polymer ?
#
loop_
_entity_poly.entity_id
_entity_poly.type
_entity_poly.pdbx_seq_one_letter_code
_entity_poly.pdbx_strand_id
1 'polypeptide(L)'
;MSSVLNTVLSTRLSNVKSTNRVRTRPVLSPVSVSFSRRRLTVRAQEPNANEVKPQAPDKAPAASGSSFNQLLGIKGAAQETNKWKIRLQLTKPVTWPPLIWGIVCGAAASGNFHWNLEDVAKSIVCMIMSGPCLTGYTQTINDWYDREIDAINEPYRPIPSGAISENEVITQIWVLLLAGLGLAGLLDVWAGHDFPTIFWLAVGGSLLSYIYSAPPLKLKQNGWIGNFALGASYISLPWWAGQALFGTLTPDIIVLTLLYSIAGLGIAIVNDFKSVEGDRAMGLQVSSILL
;
A
#
# COMPACT_ATOMS: atom_id res chain seq x y z
N MET A 1 -33.58 -5.12 77.05
CA MET A 1 -32.16 -4.76 76.87
C MET A 1 -32.08 -3.70 75.78
N SER A 2 -31.88 -2.46 76.24
CA SER A 2 -31.65 -1.16 75.57
C SER A 2 -30.51 -1.22 74.54
N SER A 3 -30.62 -0.70 73.31
CA SER A 3 -30.63 0.72 72.84
C SER A 3 -29.27 1.18 72.26
N VAL A 4 -29.27 1.49 70.96
CA VAL A 4 -28.76 2.71 70.27
C VAL A 4 -27.62 3.51 70.92
N LEU A 5 -26.53 3.82 70.18
CA LEU A 5 -26.11 5.20 69.80
C LEU A 5 -24.69 5.29 69.21
N ASN A 6 -24.61 6.05 68.12
CA ASN A 6 -23.43 6.73 67.58
C ASN A 6 -22.76 7.64 68.62
N THR A 7 -21.43 7.75 68.61
CA THR A 7 -20.75 8.93 69.16
C THR A 7 -19.53 9.31 68.32
N VAL A 8 -19.71 10.40 67.57
CA VAL A 8 -18.71 11.33 67.08
C VAL A 8 -18.00 11.97 68.28
N LEU A 9 -16.67 12.14 68.22
CA LEU A 9 -15.96 13.04 69.12
C LEU A 9 -15.30 14.16 68.30
N SER A 10 -15.86 15.36 68.50
CA SER A 10 -15.38 16.64 68.02
C SER A 10 -15.03 17.50 69.24
N THR A 11 -13.87 18.14 69.22
CA THR A 11 -13.52 19.37 69.95
C THR A 11 -12.32 20.00 69.20
N ARG A 12 -12.46 21.10 68.44
CA ARG A 12 -12.35 22.54 68.83
C ARG A 12 -11.31 22.78 69.94
N LEU A 13 -10.37 23.73 69.92
CA LEU A 13 -10.17 25.02 69.25
C LEU A 13 -8.70 25.44 69.52
N SER A 14 -8.02 26.12 68.60
CA SER A 14 -7.26 27.35 68.91
C SER A 14 -6.63 27.95 67.65
N ASN A 15 -7.09 29.14 67.31
CA ASN A 15 -6.43 30.08 66.43
C ASN A 15 -5.19 30.62 67.15
N VAL A 16 -3.99 30.43 66.60
CA VAL A 16 -2.83 31.28 66.90
C VAL A 16 -2.19 31.72 65.59
N LYS A 17 -2.12 33.05 65.45
CA LYS A 17 -1.56 33.82 64.35
C LYS A 17 -0.05 33.56 64.18
N SER A 18 0.37 33.61 62.92
CA SER A 18 1.63 34.22 62.43
C SER A 18 2.96 33.71 63.00
N THR A 19 3.76 33.10 62.13
CA THR A 19 5.08 33.64 61.74
C THR A 19 5.68 32.82 60.60
N ASN A 20 5.98 33.49 59.49
CA ASN A 20 6.76 32.96 58.39
C ASN A 20 8.14 32.51 58.88
N ARG A 21 8.47 31.23 58.67
CA ARG A 21 9.87 30.79 58.59
C ARG A 21 10.01 29.77 57.46
N VAL A 22 10.36 30.29 56.29
CA VAL A 22 10.80 29.52 55.12
C VAL A 22 12.04 28.73 55.52
N ARG A 23 11.93 27.40 55.56
CA ARG A 23 13.08 26.50 55.73
C ARG A 23 13.38 25.88 54.37
N THR A 24 14.40 26.43 53.70
CA THR A 24 14.99 25.92 52.46
C THR A 24 15.50 24.50 52.65
N ARG A 25 14.98 23.53 51.88
CA ARG A 25 15.60 22.22 51.67
C ARG A 25 16.45 22.26 50.38
N PRO A 26 17.59 21.56 50.34
CA PRO A 26 18.61 21.78 49.32
C PRO A 26 18.20 21.14 47.98
N VAL A 27 18.48 21.88 46.90
CA VAL A 27 18.35 21.46 45.51
C VAL A 27 19.37 20.36 45.23
N LEU A 28 18.90 19.19 44.80
CA LEU A 28 19.74 18.13 44.26
C LEU A 28 20.29 18.56 42.90
N SER A 29 21.61 18.60 42.77
CA SER A 29 22.32 18.89 41.52
C SER A 29 22.05 17.78 40.48
N PRO A 30 21.81 18.10 39.19
CA PRO A 30 21.65 17.07 38.18
C PRO A 30 23.01 16.43 37.84
N VAL A 31 23.01 15.10 37.77
CA VAL A 31 24.13 14.28 37.32
C VAL A 31 24.37 14.54 35.83
N SER A 32 25.50 15.17 35.50
CA SER A 32 25.94 15.40 34.13
C SER A 32 26.54 14.12 33.54
N VAL A 33 25.80 13.45 32.67
CA VAL A 33 26.30 12.31 31.87
C VAL A 33 26.99 12.85 30.62
N SER A 34 28.31 12.73 30.57
CA SER A 34 29.13 13.12 29.41
C SER A 34 29.14 11.99 28.36
N PHE A 35 28.47 12.20 27.23
CA PHE A 35 28.63 11.34 26.05
C PHE A 35 29.90 11.76 25.30
N SER A 36 30.94 10.94 25.40
CA SER A 36 32.16 11.12 24.59
C SER A 36 31.83 10.79 23.12
N ARG A 37 31.57 11.82 22.32
CA ARG A 37 31.40 11.71 20.87
C ARG A 37 32.78 11.40 20.26
N ARG A 38 33.10 10.11 20.05
CA ARG A 38 34.23 9.74 19.17
C ARG A 38 33.90 10.20 17.75
N ARG A 39 34.51 11.30 17.34
CA ARG A 39 34.49 11.81 15.97
C ARG A 39 35.38 10.89 15.13
N LEU A 40 34.76 9.94 14.42
CA LEU A 40 35.43 9.14 13.39
C LEU A 40 35.65 10.06 12.17
N THR A 41 36.83 10.65 12.08
CA THR A 41 37.26 11.39 10.90
C THR A 41 37.70 10.38 9.85
N VAL A 42 36.79 9.99 8.95
CA VAL A 42 37.15 9.24 7.74
C VAL A 42 37.83 10.21 6.78
N ARG A 43 39.12 9.98 6.51
CA ARG A 43 39.89 10.69 5.49
C ARG A 43 39.32 10.30 4.12
N ALA A 44 38.67 11.24 3.44
CA ALA A 44 38.36 11.09 2.02
C ALA A 44 39.69 11.19 1.25
N GLN A 45 40.08 10.11 0.59
CA GLN A 45 41.14 10.14 -0.40
C GLN A 45 40.50 10.60 -1.71
N GLU A 46 40.85 11.79 -2.19
CA GLU A 46 40.40 12.31 -3.48
C GLU A 46 40.82 11.34 -4.59
N PRO A 47 39.88 10.78 -5.37
CA PRO A 47 40.25 10.12 -6.62
C PRO A 47 40.49 11.22 -7.68
N ASN A 48 41.68 11.18 -8.30
CA ASN A 48 42.04 12.01 -9.44
C ASN A 48 40.89 12.09 -10.45
N ALA A 49 40.35 13.30 -10.61
CA ALA A 49 39.37 13.63 -11.64
C ALA A 49 40.07 13.66 -13.00
N ASN A 50 40.25 12.49 -13.62
CA ASN A 50 40.24 12.39 -15.07
C ASN A 50 38.79 12.16 -15.49
N GLU A 51 38.22 13.15 -16.18
CA GLU A 51 36.89 13.12 -16.76
C GLU A 51 36.67 11.86 -17.61
N VAL A 52 35.96 10.88 -17.07
CA VAL A 52 35.31 9.84 -17.87
C VAL A 52 33.82 10.10 -17.78
N LYS A 53 33.27 10.74 -18.82
CA LYS A 53 31.83 10.85 -19.04
C LYS A 53 31.21 9.44 -18.92
N PRO A 54 30.18 9.20 -18.10
CA PRO A 54 29.45 7.95 -18.15
C PRO A 54 28.68 7.90 -19.48
N GLN A 55 29.16 7.07 -20.41
CA GLN A 55 28.36 6.62 -21.56
C GLN A 55 27.22 5.76 -21.01
N ALA A 56 25.99 6.25 -21.15
CA ALA A 56 24.81 5.42 -21.00
C ALA A 56 24.88 4.26 -22.03
N PRO A 57 24.52 3.01 -21.68
CA PRO A 57 24.38 1.97 -22.67
C PRO A 57 23.14 2.26 -23.54
N ASP A 58 23.37 2.71 -24.77
CA ASP A 58 22.35 2.94 -25.82
C ASP A 58 21.69 1.65 -26.36
N LYS A 59 21.82 0.52 -25.66
CA LYS A 59 21.25 -0.76 -26.11
C LYS A 59 20.45 -1.43 -25.02
N ALA A 60 19.17 -1.67 -25.35
CA ALA A 60 18.28 -2.56 -24.62
C ALA A 60 18.95 -3.92 -24.37
N PRO A 61 18.65 -4.59 -23.23
CA PRO A 61 19.07 -5.97 -23.02
C PRO A 61 18.65 -6.84 -24.19
N ALA A 62 19.51 -7.79 -24.57
CA ALA A 62 19.31 -8.67 -25.72
C ALA A 62 17.91 -9.31 -25.74
N ALA A 63 17.34 -9.41 -26.94
CA ALA A 63 16.00 -9.90 -27.29
C ALA A 63 15.79 -11.39 -26.94
N SER A 64 15.77 -11.70 -25.65
CA SER A 64 15.56 -13.04 -25.08
C SER A 64 14.35 -13.08 -24.12
N GLY A 65 13.70 -11.93 -23.89
CA GLY A 65 12.44 -11.87 -23.15
C GLY A 65 11.26 -12.30 -24.04
N SER A 66 10.56 -13.37 -23.67
CA SER A 66 9.30 -13.78 -24.31
C SER A 66 8.31 -12.61 -24.34
N SER A 67 7.69 -12.35 -25.51
CA SER A 67 6.60 -11.35 -25.68
C SER A 67 5.45 -11.55 -24.66
N PHE A 68 5.31 -12.76 -24.12
CA PHE A 68 4.37 -13.07 -23.04
C PHE A 68 4.75 -12.43 -21.69
N ASN A 69 6.04 -12.48 -21.32
CA ASN A 69 6.53 -11.86 -20.09
C ASN A 69 6.35 -10.33 -20.13
N GLN A 70 6.41 -9.76 -21.32
CA GLN A 70 6.16 -8.35 -21.56
C GLN A 70 4.70 -7.96 -21.36
N LEU A 71 3.78 -8.76 -21.90
CA LEU A 71 2.34 -8.55 -21.74
C LEU A 71 1.94 -8.59 -20.25
N LEU A 72 2.65 -9.39 -19.47
CA LEU A 72 2.49 -9.51 -18.04
C LEU A 72 3.12 -8.35 -17.24
N GLY A 73 3.96 -7.51 -17.87
CA GLY A 73 4.64 -6.39 -17.21
C GLY A 73 5.95 -6.75 -16.51
N ILE A 74 6.61 -7.86 -16.89
CA ILE A 74 7.89 -8.30 -16.31
C ILE A 74 9.06 -7.53 -16.95
N LYS A 75 10.09 -7.17 -16.16
CA LYS A 75 11.28 -6.39 -16.61
C LYS A 75 12.06 -7.10 -17.72
N GLY A 76 12.62 -6.32 -18.67
CA GLY A 76 13.62 -6.80 -19.65
C GLY A 76 13.11 -7.19 -21.05
N ALA A 77 11.92 -6.74 -21.46
CA ALA A 77 11.38 -7.06 -22.78
C ALA A 77 11.64 -5.97 -23.85
N ALA A 78 11.65 -6.37 -25.13
CA ALA A 78 11.91 -5.48 -26.28
C ALA A 78 10.82 -4.40 -26.44
N GLN A 79 11.13 -3.23 -27.01
CA GLN A 79 10.11 -2.19 -27.24
C GLN A 79 8.97 -2.72 -28.14
N GLU A 80 7.73 -2.74 -27.64
CA GLU A 80 6.55 -3.15 -28.40
C GLU A 80 5.94 -1.94 -29.12
N THR A 81 5.58 -2.12 -30.39
CA THR A 81 5.02 -1.05 -31.24
C THR A 81 3.49 -1.05 -31.27
N ASN A 82 2.85 -2.13 -30.81
CA ASN A 82 1.40 -2.25 -30.83
C ASN A 82 0.77 -1.52 -29.63
N LYS A 83 0.01 -0.46 -29.92
CA LYS A 83 -0.68 0.36 -28.90
C LYS A 83 -1.54 -0.45 -27.94
N TRP A 84 -2.27 -1.48 -28.42
CA TRP A 84 -3.11 -2.30 -27.54
C TRP A 84 -2.29 -3.11 -26.53
N LYS A 85 -1.15 -3.63 -26.96
CA LYS A 85 -0.23 -4.35 -26.05
C LYS A 85 0.37 -3.42 -25.02
N ILE A 86 0.74 -2.19 -25.40
CA ILE A 86 1.23 -1.17 -24.46
C ILE A 86 0.17 -0.86 -23.41
N ARG A 87 -1.08 -0.63 -23.83
CA ARG A 87 -2.19 -0.38 -22.90
C ARG A 87 -2.38 -1.52 -21.91
N LEU A 88 -2.35 -2.76 -22.39
CA LEU A 88 -2.44 -3.95 -21.54
C LEU A 88 -1.23 -4.07 -20.60
N GLN A 89 -0.02 -3.83 -21.09
CA GLN A 89 1.21 -3.84 -20.28
C GLN A 89 1.13 -2.83 -19.13
N LEU A 90 0.60 -1.62 -19.35
CA LEU A 90 0.42 -0.61 -18.31
C LEU A 90 -0.52 -1.05 -17.17
N THR A 91 -1.43 -1.98 -17.44
CA THR A 91 -2.31 -2.55 -16.40
C THR A 91 -1.66 -3.66 -15.58
N LYS A 92 -0.44 -4.08 -15.97
CA LYS A 92 0.38 -5.15 -15.37
C LYS A 92 -0.44 -6.39 -14.99
N PRO A 93 -0.89 -7.20 -15.95
CA PRO A 93 -1.76 -8.35 -15.72
C PRO A 93 -1.24 -9.38 -14.72
N VAL A 94 0.09 -9.44 -14.50
CA VAL A 94 0.70 -10.26 -13.44
C VAL A 94 0.16 -9.92 -12.04
N THR A 95 -0.36 -8.71 -11.86
CA THR A 95 -0.90 -8.22 -10.58
C THR A 95 -2.36 -8.58 -10.35
N TRP A 96 -3.08 -9.10 -11.35
CA TRP A 96 -4.52 -9.41 -11.24
C TRP A 96 -4.87 -10.67 -10.43
N PRO A 97 -4.11 -11.79 -10.52
CA PRO A 97 -4.47 -13.04 -9.84
C PRO A 97 -4.69 -12.91 -8.31
N PRO A 98 -3.89 -12.13 -7.55
CA PRO A 98 -4.16 -11.91 -6.13
C PRO A 98 -5.54 -11.31 -5.85
N LEU A 99 -6.00 -10.36 -6.66
CA LEU A 99 -7.31 -9.73 -6.50
C LEU A 99 -8.45 -10.69 -6.83
N ILE A 100 -8.27 -11.48 -7.89
CA ILE A 100 -9.21 -12.54 -8.27
C ILE A 100 -9.37 -13.53 -7.12
N TRP A 101 -8.26 -13.96 -6.51
CA TRP A 101 -8.28 -14.86 -5.37
C TRP A 101 -8.98 -14.24 -4.15
N GLY A 102 -8.71 -12.96 -3.86
CA GLY A 102 -9.39 -12.23 -2.79
C GLY A 102 -10.91 -12.23 -2.96
N ILE A 103 -11.41 -12.02 -4.19
CA ILE A 103 -12.85 -12.07 -4.48
C ILE A 103 -13.42 -13.47 -4.26
N VAL A 104 -12.74 -14.53 -4.72
CA VAL A 104 -13.18 -15.91 -4.50
C VAL A 104 -13.26 -16.22 -3.00
N CYS A 105 -12.24 -15.80 -2.23
CA CYS A 105 -12.24 -15.96 -0.78
C CYS A 105 -13.40 -15.20 -0.12
N GLY A 106 -13.68 -13.97 -0.55
CA GLY A 106 -14.83 -13.19 -0.07
C GLY A 106 -16.17 -13.84 -0.39
N ALA A 107 -16.34 -14.30 -1.63
CA ALA A 107 -17.55 -15.00 -2.05
C ALA A 107 -17.76 -16.30 -1.25
N ALA A 108 -16.71 -17.09 -1.05
CA ALA A 108 -16.78 -18.30 -0.22
C ALA A 108 -17.08 -17.98 1.25
N ALA A 109 -16.43 -16.96 1.82
CA ALA A 109 -16.63 -16.53 3.21
C ALA A 109 -18.06 -16.00 3.47
N SER A 110 -18.75 -15.51 2.44
CA SER A 110 -20.13 -15.05 2.56
C SER A 110 -21.12 -16.15 2.95
N GLY A 111 -20.79 -17.41 2.65
CA GLY A 111 -21.68 -18.56 2.87
C GLY A 111 -22.90 -18.64 1.93
N ASN A 112 -23.07 -17.66 1.04
CA ASN A 112 -24.25 -17.51 0.18
C ASN A 112 -23.95 -17.68 -1.31
N PHE A 113 -22.69 -17.92 -1.68
CA PHE A 113 -22.33 -18.26 -3.05
C PHE A 113 -22.82 -19.67 -3.39
N HIS A 114 -23.57 -19.81 -4.48
CA HIS A 114 -24.00 -21.10 -5.00
C HIS A 114 -23.38 -21.36 -6.37
N TRP A 115 -23.14 -22.63 -6.70
CA TRP A 115 -22.62 -23.03 -8.01
C TRP A 115 -23.69 -22.98 -9.11
N ASN A 116 -24.26 -21.81 -9.34
CA ASN A 116 -25.21 -21.51 -10.41
C ASN A 116 -24.59 -20.50 -11.40
N LEU A 117 -25.20 -20.37 -12.58
CA LEU A 117 -24.68 -19.51 -13.64
C LEU A 117 -24.66 -18.03 -13.24
N GLU A 118 -25.64 -17.60 -12.44
CA GLU A 118 -25.78 -16.20 -12.04
C GLU A 118 -24.69 -15.77 -11.06
N ASP A 119 -24.44 -16.54 -10.00
CA ASP A 119 -23.42 -16.24 -8.99
C ASP A 119 -22.01 -16.34 -9.57
N VAL A 120 -21.79 -17.30 -10.47
CA VAL A 120 -20.53 -17.40 -11.23
C VAL A 120 -20.35 -16.15 -12.10
N ALA A 121 -21.41 -15.69 -12.78
CA ALA A 121 -21.34 -14.50 -13.62
C ALA A 121 -21.09 -13.22 -12.79
N LYS A 122 -21.79 -13.03 -11.67
CA LYS A 122 -21.54 -11.95 -10.70
C LYS A 122 -20.09 -11.94 -10.24
N SER A 123 -19.56 -13.12 -9.89
CA SER A 123 -18.15 -13.26 -9.46
C SER A 123 -17.17 -12.87 -10.56
N ILE A 124 -17.39 -13.31 -11.81
CA ILE A 124 -16.54 -12.95 -12.95
C ILE A 124 -16.56 -11.44 -13.19
N VAL A 125 -17.73 -10.81 -13.13
CA VAL A 125 -17.83 -9.34 -13.28
C VAL A 125 -17.09 -8.62 -12.15
N CYS A 126 -17.19 -9.12 -10.92
CA CYS A 126 -16.41 -8.60 -9.79
C CYS A 126 -14.90 -8.75 -9.99
N MET A 127 -14.45 -9.88 -10.56
CA MET A 127 -13.04 -10.13 -10.90
C MET A 127 -12.53 -9.17 -11.98
N ILE A 128 -13.34 -8.91 -13.01
CA ILE A 128 -13.02 -7.93 -14.07
C ILE A 128 -12.93 -6.52 -13.48
N MET A 129 -13.88 -6.16 -12.61
CA MET A 129 -13.89 -4.89 -11.89
C MET A 129 -12.61 -4.71 -11.06
N SER A 130 -12.25 -5.67 -10.21
CA SER A 130 -11.12 -5.51 -9.29
C SER A 130 -9.77 -5.64 -9.98
N GLY A 131 -9.58 -6.64 -10.85
CA GLY A 131 -8.33 -6.87 -11.55
C GLY A 131 -8.13 -5.88 -12.72
N PRO A 132 -8.54 -6.25 -13.95
CA PRO A 132 -8.31 -5.43 -15.15
C PRO A 132 -8.68 -3.95 -15.00
N CYS A 133 -9.81 -3.61 -14.41
CA CYS A 133 -10.26 -2.22 -14.30
C CYS A 133 -9.56 -1.47 -13.16
N LEU A 134 -9.84 -1.80 -11.89
CA LEU A 134 -9.34 -1.01 -10.75
C LEU A 134 -7.86 -1.23 -10.44
N THR A 135 -7.36 -2.46 -10.57
CA THR A 135 -5.90 -2.71 -10.46
C THR A 135 -5.18 -2.15 -11.67
N GLY A 136 -5.75 -2.29 -12.88
CA GLY A 136 -5.21 -1.65 -14.07
C GLY A 136 -5.11 -0.12 -13.92
N TYR A 137 -6.15 0.52 -13.38
CA TYR A 137 -6.14 1.94 -13.00
C TYR A 137 -4.99 2.24 -12.03
N THR A 138 -4.87 1.44 -10.96
CA THR A 138 -3.83 1.59 -9.92
C THR A 138 -2.42 1.50 -10.49
N GLN A 139 -2.17 0.55 -11.39
CA GLN A 139 -0.86 0.39 -12.02
C GLN A 139 -0.56 1.52 -13.00
N THR A 140 -1.54 1.90 -13.81
CA THR A 140 -1.37 2.96 -14.81
C THR A 140 -1.13 4.33 -14.13
N ILE A 141 -1.88 4.64 -13.07
CA ILE A 141 -1.70 5.90 -12.34
C ILE A 141 -0.37 5.92 -11.57
N ASN A 142 0.08 4.77 -11.07
CA ASN A 142 1.37 4.66 -10.41
C ASN A 142 2.52 4.97 -11.37
N ASP A 143 2.54 4.34 -12.55
CA ASP A 143 3.54 4.59 -13.59
C ASP A 143 3.47 6.04 -14.11
N TRP A 144 2.26 6.63 -14.19
CA TRP A 144 2.09 8.03 -14.58
C TRP A 144 2.77 9.02 -13.62
N TYR A 145 2.62 8.82 -12.31
CA TYR A 145 3.23 9.68 -11.29
C TYR A 145 4.70 9.36 -11.00
N ASP A 146 5.22 8.25 -11.51
CA ASP A 146 6.63 7.88 -11.41
C ASP A 146 7.40 8.09 -12.71
N ARG A 147 6.76 8.59 -13.79
CA ARG A 147 7.38 8.77 -15.11
C ARG A 147 8.75 9.47 -15.10
N GLU A 148 8.96 10.44 -14.21
CA GLU A 148 10.24 11.17 -14.09
C GLU A 148 11.33 10.31 -13.43
N ILE A 149 10.96 9.51 -12.42
CA ILE A 149 11.86 8.57 -11.73
C ILE A 149 12.17 7.41 -12.67
N ASP A 150 11.15 6.90 -13.36
CA ASP A 150 11.26 5.82 -14.35
C ASP A 150 12.08 6.26 -15.56
N ALA A 151 12.04 7.53 -15.97
CA ALA A 151 12.92 8.04 -17.04
C ALA A 151 14.42 7.92 -16.69
N ILE A 152 14.76 7.95 -15.39
CA ILE A 152 16.15 7.79 -14.91
C ILE A 152 16.50 6.30 -14.77
N ASN A 153 15.63 5.53 -14.13
CA ASN A 153 15.92 4.14 -13.73
C ASN A 153 15.62 3.12 -14.83
N GLU A 154 14.54 3.32 -15.59
CA GLU A 154 14.01 2.37 -16.58
C GLU A 154 13.47 3.14 -17.82
N PRO A 155 14.34 3.85 -18.56
CA PRO A 155 13.94 4.77 -19.65
C PRO A 155 13.18 4.10 -20.79
N TYR A 156 13.27 2.77 -20.90
CA TYR A 156 12.59 1.96 -21.90
C TYR A 156 11.11 1.70 -21.57
N ARG A 157 10.62 2.08 -20.39
CA ARG A 157 9.20 1.92 -20.03
C ARG A 157 8.27 2.71 -20.97
N PRO A 158 7.01 2.27 -21.16
CA PRO A 158 6.16 2.86 -22.20
C PRO A 158 5.91 4.37 -22.06
N ILE A 159 5.75 4.87 -20.84
CA ILE A 159 5.51 6.30 -20.58
C ILE A 159 6.79 7.15 -20.80
N PRO A 160 7.92 6.88 -20.12
CA PRO A 160 9.13 7.71 -20.29
C PRO A 160 9.77 7.58 -21.69
N SER A 161 9.63 6.42 -22.35
CA SER A 161 10.13 6.25 -23.73
C SER A 161 9.32 6.97 -24.79
N GLY A 162 8.14 7.51 -24.44
CA GLY A 162 7.22 8.13 -25.39
C GLY A 162 6.49 7.14 -26.31
N ALA A 163 6.50 5.83 -26.00
CA ALA A 163 5.78 4.81 -26.78
C ALA A 163 4.26 5.00 -26.72
N ILE A 164 3.75 5.68 -25.70
CA ILE A 164 2.36 6.11 -25.54
C ILE A 164 2.32 7.61 -25.17
N SER A 165 1.39 8.36 -25.76
CA SER A 165 1.25 9.79 -25.43
C SER A 165 0.61 10.02 -24.07
N GLU A 166 0.90 11.15 -23.45
CA GLU A 166 0.33 11.55 -22.15
C GLU A 166 -1.21 11.52 -22.17
N ASN A 167 -1.82 12.07 -23.22
CA ASN A 167 -3.27 12.07 -23.39
C ASN A 167 -3.84 10.65 -23.46
N GLU A 168 -3.13 9.72 -24.10
CA GLU A 168 -3.56 8.31 -24.19
C GLU A 168 -3.50 7.60 -22.84
N VAL A 169 -2.51 7.92 -21.99
CA VAL A 169 -2.38 7.40 -20.62
C VAL A 169 -3.47 7.98 -19.73
N ILE A 170 -3.68 9.29 -19.75
CA ILE A 170 -4.74 9.96 -18.98
C ILE A 170 -6.11 9.41 -19.38
N THR A 171 -6.36 9.24 -20.67
CA THR A 171 -7.60 8.61 -21.17
C THR A 171 -7.76 7.20 -20.62
N GLN A 172 -6.70 6.40 -20.60
CA GLN A 172 -6.73 5.05 -20.05
C GLN A 172 -7.02 5.04 -18.55
N ILE A 173 -6.43 5.94 -17.78
CA ILE A 173 -6.70 6.09 -16.34
C ILE A 173 -8.21 6.34 -16.13
N TRP A 174 -8.79 7.28 -16.85
CA TRP A 174 -10.23 7.58 -16.74
C TRP A 174 -11.11 6.43 -17.20
N VAL A 175 -10.79 5.79 -18.33
CA VAL A 175 -11.56 4.64 -18.84
C VAL A 175 -11.55 3.50 -17.83
N LEU A 176 -10.39 3.17 -17.26
CA LEU A 176 -10.25 2.09 -16.28
C LEU A 176 -10.98 2.41 -14.96
N LEU A 177 -10.87 3.65 -14.49
CA LEU A 177 -11.57 4.13 -13.30
C LEU A 177 -13.10 4.07 -13.49
N LEU A 178 -13.61 4.69 -14.55
CA LEU A 178 -15.05 4.75 -14.83
C LEU A 178 -15.62 3.37 -15.14
N ALA A 179 -14.86 2.50 -15.83
CA ALA A 179 -15.27 1.10 -16.03
C ALA A 179 -15.35 0.37 -14.69
N GLY A 180 -14.35 0.50 -13.82
CA GLY A 180 -14.36 -0.12 -12.49
C GLY A 180 -15.53 0.36 -11.63
N LEU A 181 -15.75 1.68 -11.55
CA LEU A 181 -16.87 2.26 -10.80
C LEU A 181 -18.23 1.90 -11.42
N GLY A 182 -18.32 1.86 -12.75
CA GLY A 182 -19.54 1.45 -13.46
C GLY A 182 -19.90 -0.01 -13.21
N LEU A 183 -18.91 -0.92 -13.25
CA LEU A 183 -19.09 -2.33 -12.91
C LEU A 183 -19.46 -2.50 -11.43
N ALA A 184 -18.89 -1.70 -10.52
CA ALA A 184 -19.24 -1.72 -9.11
C ALA A 184 -20.72 -1.35 -8.89
N GLY A 185 -21.19 -0.27 -9.51
CA GLY A 185 -22.59 0.13 -9.45
C GLY A 185 -23.53 -0.89 -10.10
N LEU A 186 -23.11 -1.51 -11.21
CA LEU A 186 -23.84 -2.61 -11.84
C LEU A 186 -23.98 -3.80 -10.89
N LEU A 187 -22.90 -4.17 -10.19
CA LEU A 187 -22.90 -5.27 -9.23
C LEU A 187 -23.79 -4.98 -8.03
N ASP A 188 -23.81 -3.75 -7.50
CA ASP A 188 -24.74 -3.36 -6.43
C ASP A 188 -26.21 -3.54 -6.85
N VAL A 189 -26.56 -3.08 -8.06
CA VAL A 189 -27.91 -3.25 -8.60
C VAL A 189 -28.24 -4.72 -8.83
N TRP A 190 -27.30 -5.49 -9.37
CA TRP A 190 -27.50 -6.92 -9.65
C TRP A 190 -27.55 -7.78 -8.38
N ALA A 191 -26.86 -7.37 -7.31
CA ALA A 191 -26.94 -8.00 -6.00
C ALA A 191 -28.20 -7.58 -5.21
N GLY A 192 -28.88 -6.51 -5.63
CA GLY A 192 -30.06 -5.99 -4.95
C GLY A 192 -29.73 -5.24 -3.67
N HIS A 193 -28.59 -4.54 -3.63
CA HIS A 193 -28.19 -3.78 -2.45
C HIS A 193 -29.03 -2.51 -2.24
N ASP A 194 -29.56 -2.34 -1.02
CA ASP A 194 -30.24 -1.11 -0.61
C ASP A 194 -29.27 0.10 -0.54
N PHE A 195 -28.01 -0.18 -0.18
CA PHE A 195 -26.93 0.80 -0.14
C PHE A 195 -25.77 0.31 -1.02
N PRO A 196 -25.24 1.14 -1.95
CA PRO A 196 -24.28 0.70 -2.96
C PRO A 196 -22.88 0.48 -2.37
N THR A 197 -22.74 -0.61 -1.63
CA THR A 197 -21.57 -0.93 -0.81
C THR A 197 -20.36 -1.22 -1.70
N ILE A 198 -20.55 -1.95 -2.80
CA ILE A 198 -19.45 -2.31 -3.72
C ILE A 198 -18.93 -1.05 -4.41
N PHE A 199 -19.81 -0.15 -4.83
CA PHE A 199 -19.45 1.15 -5.40
C PHE A 199 -18.60 1.98 -4.44
N TRP A 200 -19.01 2.10 -3.16
CA TRP A 200 -18.24 2.86 -2.18
C TRP A 200 -16.90 2.20 -1.83
N LEU A 201 -16.84 0.86 -1.82
CA LEU A 201 -15.58 0.13 -1.71
C LEU A 201 -14.66 0.43 -2.90
N ALA A 202 -15.19 0.44 -4.13
CA ALA A 202 -14.44 0.76 -5.34
C ALA A 202 -13.95 2.22 -5.35
N VAL A 203 -14.77 3.17 -4.90
CA VAL A 203 -14.38 4.57 -4.71
C VAL A 203 -13.27 4.67 -3.66
N GLY A 204 -13.44 4.04 -2.50
CA GLY A 204 -12.44 4.03 -1.43
C GLY A 204 -11.11 3.44 -1.86
N GLY A 205 -11.13 2.31 -2.57
CA GLY A 205 -9.93 1.67 -3.14
C GLY A 205 -9.26 2.53 -4.21
N SER A 206 -10.04 3.15 -5.09
CA SER A 206 -9.52 4.05 -6.12
C SER A 206 -8.87 5.31 -5.52
N LEU A 207 -9.47 5.84 -4.45
CA LEU A 207 -8.92 6.96 -3.69
C LEU A 207 -7.64 6.57 -2.94
N LEU A 208 -7.61 5.39 -2.31
CA LEU A 208 -6.42 4.86 -1.66
C LEU A 208 -5.26 4.71 -2.66
N SER A 209 -5.55 4.18 -3.85
CA SER A 209 -4.60 4.06 -4.96
C SER A 209 -4.08 5.41 -5.46
N TYR A 210 -4.97 6.41 -5.58
CA TYR A 210 -4.59 7.78 -5.89
C TYR A 210 -3.66 8.35 -4.82
N ILE A 211 -4.06 8.29 -3.54
CA ILE A 211 -3.30 8.81 -2.40
C ILE A 211 -1.94 8.10 -2.24
N TYR A 212 -1.87 6.82 -2.61
CA TYR A 212 -0.64 6.04 -2.63
C TYR A 212 0.37 6.55 -3.67
N SER A 213 -0.12 6.95 -4.86
CA SER A 213 0.72 7.29 -6.02
C SER A 213 0.94 8.78 -6.24
N ALA A 214 -0.07 9.61 -5.95
CA ALA A 214 -0.14 11.02 -6.30
C ALA A 214 0.21 11.95 -5.11
N PRO A 215 0.76 13.15 -5.38
CA PRO A 215 0.85 14.22 -4.39
C PRO A 215 -0.55 14.66 -3.90
N PRO A 216 -0.69 15.14 -2.65
CA PRO A 216 0.37 15.55 -1.72
C PRO A 216 0.90 14.46 -0.77
N LEU A 217 0.20 13.34 -0.62
CA LEU A 217 0.53 12.33 0.41
C LEU A 217 1.51 11.26 -0.07
N LYS A 218 1.40 10.81 -1.33
CA LYS A 218 2.26 9.81 -2.00
C LYS A 218 2.75 8.72 -1.04
N LEU A 219 1.80 7.97 -0.43
CA LEU A 219 2.06 7.09 0.73
C LEU A 219 3.21 6.10 0.54
N LYS A 220 3.49 5.71 -0.70
CA LYS A 220 4.63 4.84 -1.05
C LYS A 220 6.00 5.38 -0.66
N GLN A 221 6.12 6.69 -0.37
CA GLN A 221 7.33 7.28 0.19
C GLN A 221 7.58 6.89 1.65
N ASN A 222 6.54 6.52 2.39
CA ASN A 222 6.65 5.99 3.74
C ASN A 222 6.57 4.47 3.70
N GLY A 223 7.68 3.78 4.01
CA GLY A 223 7.77 2.33 3.93
C GLY A 223 6.69 1.59 4.73
N TRP A 224 6.33 2.09 5.93
CA TRP A 224 5.30 1.47 6.76
C TRP A 224 3.91 1.67 6.19
N ILE A 225 3.51 2.92 5.99
CA ILE A 225 2.14 3.26 5.56
C ILE A 225 1.89 2.74 4.14
N GLY A 226 2.89 2.85 3.26
CA GLY A 226 2.84 2.31 1.91
C GLY A 226 2.65 0.80 1.91
N ASN A 227 3.38 0.06 2.74
CA ASN A 227 3.24 -1.39 2.85
C ASN A 227 1.88 -1.82 3.39
N PHE A 228 1.34 -1.13 4.39
CA PHE A 228 -0.02 -1.39 4.88
C PHE A 228 -1.07 -1.11 3.81
N ALA A 229 -0.97 0.03 3.10
CA ALA A 229 -1.87 0.36 2.01
C ALA A 229 -1.81 -0.70 0.89
N LEU A 230 -0.61 -1.20 0.58
CA LEU A 230 -0.39 -2.28 -0.38
C LEU A 230 -1.10 -3.57 0.06
N GLY A 231 -0.82 -4.05 1.28
CA GLY A 231 -1.44 -5.26 1.83
C GLY A 231 -2.98 -5.16 1.88
N ALA A 232 -3.51 -4.04 2.36
CA ALA A 232 -4.95 -3.80 2.39
C ALA A 232 -5.57 -3.81 0.98
N SER A 233 -4.88 -3.24 -0.01
CA SER A 233 -5.38 -3.17 -1.39
C SER A 233 -5.40 -4.52 -2.11
N TYR A 234 -4.42 -5.38 -1.83
CA TYR A 234 -4.31 -6.69 -2.49
C TYR A 234 -5.08 -7.81 -1.80
N ILE A 235 -5.41 -7.66 -0.51
CA ILE A 235 -6.05 -8.71 0.29
C ILE A 235 -7.42 -8.27 0.79
N SER A 236 -7.48 -7.18 1.59
CA SER A 236 -8.73 -6.76 2.23
C SER A 236 -9.79 -6.28 1.25
N LEU A 237 -9.45 -5.31 0.38
CA LEU A 237 -10.41 -4.72 -0.55
C LEU A 237 -11.09 -5.74 -1.50
N PRO A 238 -10.36 -6.63 -2.20
CA PRO A 238 -11.01 -7.63 -3.07
C PRO A 238 -11.85 -8.63 -2.27
N TRP A 239 -11.41 -8.99 -1.05
CA TRP A 239 -12.21 -9.83 -0.16
C TRP A 239 -13.51 -9.14 0.24
N TRP A 240 -13.47 -7.87 0.62
CA TRP A 240 -14.66 -7.10 0.98
C TRP A 240 -15.63 -6.98 -0.19
N ALA A 241 -15.14 -6.79 -1.42
CA ALA A 241 -15.97 -6.77 -2.61
C ALA A 241 -16.67 -8.13 -2.85
N GLY A 242 -15.94 -9.24 -2.73
CA GLY A 242 -16.53 -10.58 -2.83
C GLY A 242 -17.52 -10.90 -1.71
N GLN A 243 -17.20 -10.51 -0.46
CA GLN A 243 -18.08 -10.68 0.69
C GLN A 243 -19.37 -9.87 0.52
N ALA A 244 -19.25 -8.59 0.15
CA ALA A 244 -20.39 -7.70 -0.03
C ALA A 244 -21.28 -8.16 -1.20
N LEU A 245 -20.72 -8.77 -2.25
CA LEU A 245 -21.49 -9.21 -3.41
C LEU A 245 -22.44 -10.37 -3.11
N PHE A 246 -22.08 -11.25 -2.18
CA PHE A 246 -22.88 -12.44 -1.86
C PHE A 246 -23.45 -12.41 -0.43
N GLY A 247 -23.02 -11.49 0.42
CA GLY A 247 -23.51 -11.38 1.79
C GLY A 247 -23.24 -10.02 2.40
N THR A 248 -23.29 -9.95 3.72
CA THR A 248 -23.12 -8.69 4.43
C THR A 248 -21.67 -8.49 4.83
N LEU A 249 -21.13 -7.30 4.57
CA LEU A 249 -19.82 -6.90 5.09
C LEU A 249 -19.97 -6.44 6.55
N THR A 250 -19.65 -7.33 7.49
CA THR A 250 -19.72 -7.03 8.92
C THR A 250 -18.38 -6.50 9.47
N PRO A 251 -18.37 -5.76 10.59
CA PRO A 251 -17.15 -5.29 11.23
C PRO A 251 -16.15 -6.42 11.55
N ASP A 252 -16.64 -7.60 11.94
CA ASP A 252 -15.80 -8.76 12.25
C ASP A 252 -14.99 -9.21 11.03
N ILE A 253 -15.62 -9.23 9.86
CA ILE A 253 -14.96 -9.60 8.60
C ILE A 253 -13.94 -8.53 8.20
N ILE A 254 -14.28 -7.24 8.36
CA ILE A 254 -13.36 -6.13 8.09
C ILE A 254 -12.11 -6.26 8.96
N VAL A 255 -12.28 -6.45 10.27
CA VAL A 255 -11.15 -6.58 11.21
C VAL A 255 -10.33 -7.83 10.90
N LEU A 256 -10.98 -8.98 10.67
CA LEU A 256 -10.31 -10.24 10.36
C LEU A 256 -9.42 -10.13 9.12
N THR A 257 -9.96 -9.58 8.04
CA THR A 257 -9.26 -9.46 6.76
C THR A 257 -8.16 -8.41 6.80
N LEU A 258 -8.30 -7.33 7.58
CA LEU A 258 -7.22 -6.39 7.85
C LEU A 258 -6.07 -7.06 8.61
N LEU A 259 -6.36 -7.80 9.67
CA LEU A 259 -5.34 -8.57 10.41
C LEU A 259 -4.65 -9.59 9.50
N TYR A 260 -5.42 -10.28 8.65
CA TYR A 260 -4.88 -11.19 7.65
C TYR A 260 -3.97 -10.48 6.64
N SER A 261 -4.33 -9.27 6.21
CA SER A 261 -3.51 -8.45 5.31
C SER A 261 -2.20 -8.02 5.96
N ILE A 262 -2.24 -7.66 7.25
CA ILE A 262 -1.04 -7.32 8.03
C ILE A 262 -0.13 -8.55 8.18
N ALA A 263 -0.70 -9.72 8.46
CA ALA A 263 0.06 -10.97 8.56
C ALA A 263 0.70 -11.34 7.21
N GLY A 264 -0.04 -11.22 6.10
CA GLY A 264 0.48 -11.46 4.75
C GLY A 264 1.64 -10.52 4.40
N LEU A 265 1.53 -9.24 4.76
CA LEU A 265 2.62 -8.28 4.62
C LEU A 265 3.83 -8.66 5.48
N GLY A 266 3.61 -9.11 6.71
CA GLY A 266 4.68 -9.58 7.59
C GLY A 266 5.48 -10.73 6.98
N ILE A 267 4.81 -11.68 6.31
CA ILE A 267 5.47 -12.77 5.59
C ILE A 267 6.31 -12.24 4.42
N ALA A 268 5.78 -11.28 3.65
CA ALA A 268 6.53 -10.66 2.55
C ALA A 268 7.81 -9.97 3.05
N ILE A 269 7.70 -9.18 4.14
CA ILE A 269 8.85 -8.52 4.77
C ILE A 269 9.89 -9.55 5.25
N VAL A 270 9.45 -10.64 5.90
CA VAL A 270 10.36 -11.71 6.34
C VAL A 270 11.03 -12.41 5.16
N ASN A 271 10.34 -12.58 4.04
CA ASN A 271 10.92 -13.14 2.83
C ASN A 271 11.95 -12.21 2.19
N ASP A 272 11.70 -10.89 2.20
CA ASP A 272 12.68 -9.90 1.74
C ASP A 272 13.96 -9.93 2.59
N PHE A 273 13.84 -10.12 3.91
CA PHE A 273 15.03 -10.29 4.76
C PHE A 273 15.85 -11.52 4.40
N LYS A 274 15.20 -12.63 4.01
CA LYS A 274 15.91 -13.84 3.57
C LYS A 274 16.57 -13.67 2.21
N SER A 275 16.00 -12.87 1.32
CA SER A 275 16.58 -12.68 -0.03
C SER A 275 17.81 -11.76 -0.01
N VAL A 276 17.95 -10.87 0.98
CA VAL A 276 19.07 -9.90 1.09
C VAL A 276 20.44 -10.56 0.95
N GLU A 277 20.65 -11.71 1.59
CA GLU A 277 21.94 -12.41 1.56
C GLU A 277 22.25 -13.00 0.18
N GLY A 278 21.22 -13.53 -0.51
CA GLY A 278 21.33 -14.03 -1.88
C GLY A 278 21.48 -12.91 -2.91
N ASP A 279 20.72 -11.82 -2.74
CA ASP A 279 20.76 -10.64 -3.62
C ASP A 279 22.13 -9.95 -3.54
N ARG A 280 22.71 -9.87 -2.33
CA ARG A 280 24.06 -9.34 -2.10
C ARG A 280 25.14 -10.24 -2.71
N ALA A 281 24.97 -11.56 -2.65
CA ALA A 281 25.90 -12.50 -3.29
C ALA A 281 25.86 -12.42 -4.83
N MET A 282 24.72 -12.00 -5.42
CA MET A 282 24.55 -11.81 -6.86
C MET A 282 24.83 -10.37 -7.35
N GLY A 283 25.31 -9.48 -6.47
CA GLY A 283 25.64 -8.10 -6.83
C GLY A 283 24.42 -7.24 -7.19
N LEU A 284 23.21 -7.67 -6.85
CA LEU A 284 21.99 -6.89 -7.03
C LEU A 284 21.91 -5.82 -5.94
N GLN A 285 21.69 -4.56 -6.32
CA GLN A 285 21.42 -3.50 -5.34
C GLN A 285 20.10 -3.79 -4.65
N VAL A 286 20.18 -4.21 -3.39
CA VAL A 286 19.06 -4.52 -2.53
C VAL A 286 18.26 -3.23 -2.29
N SER A 287 17.06 -3.11 -2.87
CA SER A 287 16.17 -1.97 -2.58
C SER A 287 15.57 -2.02 -1.16
N SER A 288 15.77 -3.14 -0.47
CA SER A 288 15.15 -3.48 0.82
C SER A 288 15.82 -2.83 2.05
N ILE A 289 16.67 -1.82 1.89
CA ILE A 289 17.15 -1.00 3.01
C ILE A 289 16.47 0.36 2.94
N LEU A 290 15.25 0.41 3.45
CA LEU A 290 14.62 1.62 3.98
C LEU A 290 13.48 1.18 4.92
N LEU A 291 13.89 0.76 6.11
CA LEU A 291 13.10 1.03 7.31
C LEU A 291 13.19 2.52 7.64
#